data_AF-A0A1V9XFC8-F1
#
_entry.id   AF-A0A1V9XFC8-F1
#
_cell.length_a   1.000
_cell.length_b   1.000
_cell.length_c   1.000
_cell.angle_alpha   90.00
_cell.angle_beta   90.00
_cell.angle_gamma   90.00
#
_symmetry.space_group_name_H-M   'P 1'
#
loop_
_entity.id
_entity.type
_entity.pdbx_description
1 polymer ?
#
loop_
_entity_poly.entity_id
_entity_poly.type
_entity_poly.pdbx_seq_one_letter_code
_entity_poly.pdbx_strand_id
1 'polypeptide(L)'
;MPSLTTALVIGSLWALAQGLSHQHPTRSPSSFVPTVADAAASAVSSPISSLQLDSFGHFQLFWQVDYQARVVTFELKLQLHPTSWFAFGFSDRGNLSGADVCVLWVDRRGQHHFE
;
A
#
# COMPACT_ATOMS: atom_id res chain seq x y z
N MET A 1 -30.27 -36.13 3.30
CA MET A 1 -29.07 -35.29 3.15
C MET A 1 -28.15 -35.93 2.12
N PRO A 2 -27.85 -35.30 0.97
CA PRO A 2 -26.72 -35.71 0.15
C PRO A 2 -25.55 -34.73 0.30
N SER A 3 -24.38 -35.32 0.49
CA SER A 3 -23.04 -34.71 0.53
C SER A 3 -22.60 -34.26 -0.86
N LEU A 4 -22.00 -33.06 -0.97
CA LEU A 4 -21.31 -32.59 -2.17
C LEU A 4 -19.80 -32.71 -1.97
N THR A 5 -19.21 -33.66 -2.68
CA THR A 5 -17.76 -33.75 -2.92
C THR A 5 -17.48 -33.00 -4.22
N THR A 6 -16.54 -32.06 -4.25
CA THR A 6 -16.07 -31.46 -5.52
C THR A 6 -14.56 -31.38 -5.52
N ALA A 7 -14.01 -31.95 -6.59
CA ALA A 7 -12.62 -32.29 -6.79
C ALA A 7 -11.77 -31.10 -7.24
N LEU A 8 -10.51 -31.13 -6.80
CA LEU A 8 -9.40 -30.31 -7.23
C LEU A 8 -8.99 -30.70 -8.67
N VAL A 9 -8.93 -29.73 -9.58
CA VAL A 9 -8.33 -29.92 -10.91
C VAL A 9 -6.96 -29.26 -10.93
N ILE A 10 -5.92 -30.09 -10.98
CA ILE A 10 -4.53 -29.69 -11.23
C ILE A 10 -4.29 -29.87 -12.72
N GLY A 11 -4.04 -28.78 -13.44
CA GLY A 11 -3.61 -28.80 -14.84
C GLY A 11 -2.17 -28.35 -14.96
N SER A 12 -1.24 -29.31 -15.03
CA SER A 12 0.16 -29.08 -15.43
C SER A 12 0.27 -29.22 -16.95
N LEU A 13 0.71 -28.18 -17.64
CA LEU A 13 0.93 -28.22 -19.10
C LEU A 13 2.44 -28.31 -19.40
N TRP A 14 2.82 -29.39 -20.06
CA TRP A 14 4.15 -29.64 -20.61
C TRP A 14 4.31 -28.89 -21.95
N ALA A 15 5.48 -28.31 -22.19
CA ALA A 15 5.97 -28.06 -23.54
C ALA A 15 7.50 -28.22 -23.58
N LEU A 16 7.92 -29.33 -24.18
CA LEU A 16 9.30 -29.69 -24.48
C LEU A 16 9.64 -29.12 -25.87
N ALA A 17 10.70 -28.33 -25.98
CA ALA A 17 11.33 -28.05 -27.27
C ALA A 17 12.85 -28.23 -27.10
N GLN A 18 13.38 -29.28 -27.71
CA GLN A 18 14.82 -29.52 -27.83
C GLN A 18 15.32 -28.90 -29.13
N GLY A 19 16.46 -28.22 -29.06
CA GLY A 19 17.23 -27.80 -30.23
C GLY A 19 18.70 -27.69 -29.84
N LEU A 20 19.48 -28.74 -30.08
CA LEU A 20 20.94 -28.71 -30.01
C LEU A 20 21.51 -28.02 -31.24
N SER A 21 22.39 -27.04 -31.03
CA SER A 21 23.50 -26.78 -31.96
C SER A 21 24.70 -26.28 -31.17
N HIS A 22 25.74 -27.11 -31.13
CA HIS A 22 27.11 -26.74 -30.75
C HIS A 22 27.62 -25.62 -31.65
N GLN A 23 28.21 -24.55 -31.10
CA GLN A 23 29.52 -23.99 -31.54
C GLN A 23 30.15 -23.11 -30.44
N HIS A 24 31.45 -23.32 -30.20
CA HIS A 24 32.45 -22.41 -29.61
C HIS A 24 33.67 -22.55 -30.55
N PRO A 25 34.58 -21.56 -30.83
CA PRO A 25 35.04 -20.40 -30.03
C PRO A 25 35.13 -19.06 -30.82
N THR A 26 35.36 -17.93 -30.12
CA THR A 26 36.50 -16.99 -30.30
C THR A 26 36.23 -15.63 -29.63
N ARG A 27 37.31 -15.03 -29.11
CA ARG A 27 37.36 -13.85 -28.21
C ARG A 27 37.84 -12.62 -29.00
N SER A 28 37.21 -11.44 -28.84
CA SER A 28 37.85 -10.10 -28.92
C SER A 28 36.85 -8.93 -28.71
N PRO A 29 37.33 -7.71 -28.36
CA PRO A 29 36.70 -6.88 -27.32
C PRO A 29 35.91 -5.65 -27.82
N SER A 30 35.22 -5.02 -26.87
CA SER A 30 34.89 -3.59 -26.80
C SER A 30 33.73 -3.05 -27.65
N SER A 31 32.62 -2.74 -26.97
CA SER A 31 32.15 -1.35 -26.84
C SER A 31 31.19 -1.26 -25.65
N PHE A 32 31.70 -0.83 -24.50
CA PHE A 32 30.85 -0.28 -23.44
C PHE A 32 30.34 1.07 -23.94
N VAL A 33 29.08 1.14 -24.32
CA VAL A 33 28.35 2.39 -24.50
C VAL A 33 27.84 2.79 -23.11
N PRO A 34 28.30 3.89 -22.49
CA PRO A 34 27.62 4.46 -21.34
C PRO A 34 26.66 5.50 -21.90
N THR A 35 25.40 5.17 -22.13
CA THR A 35 24.43 6.20 -22.49
C THR A 35 23.07 5.86 -21.88
N VAL A 36 22.72 6.73 -20.93
CA VAL A 36 21.44 6.88 -20.22
C VAL A 36 20.94 5.63 -19.50
N ALA A 37 21.61 5.31 -18.39
CA ALA A 37 20.88 4.86 -17.21
C ALA A 37 20.04 6.05 -16.70
N ASP A 38 18.96 6.35 -17.43
CA ASP A 38 17.81 7.06 -16.88
C ASP A 38 17.08 6.03 -16.00
N ALA A 39 17.76 5.63 -14.93
CA ALA A 39 17.11 4.98 -13.81
C ALA A 39 16.35 6.09 -13.09
N ALA A 40 15.22 6.48 -13.66
CA ALA A 40 14.11 6.97 -12.88
C ALA A 40 13.79 5.83 -11.92
N ALA A 41 14.45 5.87 -10.76
CA ALA A 41 14.21 4.96 -9.67
C ALA A 41 12.71 5.02 -9.42
N SER A 42 12.00 3.96 -9.80
CA SER A 42 10.59 3.82 -9.54
C SER A 42 10.39 4.12 -8.06
N ALA A 43 9.68 5.21 -7.75
CA ALA A 43 9.26 5.49 -6.39
C ALA A 43 8.38 4.31 -5.96
N VAL A 44 8.98 3.32 -5.29
CA VAL A 44 8.27 2.11 -4.86
C VAL A 44 7.42 2.50 -3.65
N SER A 45 6.24 3.02 -3.92
CA SER A 45 5.22 3.19 -2.88
C SER A 45 4.58 1.84 -2.55
N SER A 46 4.28 1.59 -1.28
CA SER A 46 3.59 0.37 -0.86
C SER A 46 2.17 0.32 -1.44
N PRO A 47 1.49 -0.84 -1.47
CA PRO A 47 0.04 -0.86 -1.65
C PRO A 47 -0.66 0.01 -0.59
N ILE A 48 -1.82 0.57 -0.94
CA ILE A 48 -2.68 1.29 0.01
C ILE A 48 -3.34 0.27 0.94
N SER A 49 -3.22 0.51 2.23
CA SER A 49 -3.87 -0.28 3.29
C SER A 49 -5.09 0.47 3.81
N SER A 50 -6.05 -0.25 4.41
CA SER A 50 -7.25 0.36 4.99
C SER A 50 -7.70 -0.31 6.29
N LEU A 51 -8.37 0.46 7.13
CA LEU A 51 -8.95 0.03 8.40
C LEU A 51 -10.24 0.79 8.69
N GLN A 52 -11.26 0.06 9.15
CA GLN A 52 -12.48 0.63 9.69
C GLN A 52 -12.28 0.93 11.18
N LEU A 53 -12.53 2.17 11.61
CA LEU A 53 -12.28 2.61 13.00
C LEU A 53 -13.49 2.47 13.92
N ASP A 54 -14.67 2.20 13.36
CA ASP A 54 -15.92 2.01 14.08
C ASP A 54 -16.71 0.80 13.54
N SER A 55 -17.65 0.29 14.32
CA SER A 55 -18.45 -0.88 13.91
C SER A 55 -19.45 -0.61 12.79
N PHE A 56 -19.74 0.67 12.49
CA PHE A 56 -20.78 1.06 11.53
C PHE A 56 -20.21 1.56 10.19
N GLY A 57 -18.93 1.88 10.13
CA GLY A 57 -18.23 2.25 8.90
C GLY A 57 -18.28 3.73 8.58
N HIS A 58 -18.62 4.54 9.57
CA HIS A 58 -18.61 5.99 9.48
C HIS A 58 -17.18 6.55 9.44
N PHE A 59 -16.21 5.81 9.96
CA PHE A 59 -14.82 6.23 10.08
C PHE A 59 -13.90 5.22 9.39
N GLN A 60 -13.25 5.66 8.31
CA GLN A 60 -12.32 4.83 7.53
C GLN A 60 -10.96 5.51 7.46
N LEU A 61 -9.92 4.72 7.76
CA LEU A 61 -8.53 5.12 7.65
C LEU A 61 -7.91 4.40 6.45
N PHE A 62 -7.21 5.14 5.61
CA PHE A 62 -6.34 4.61 4.58
C PHE A 62 -4.92 5.10 4.84
N TRP A 63 -3.93 4.27 4.53
CA TRP A 63 -2.54 4.70 4.62
C TRP A 63 -1.66 4.05 3.56
N GLN A 64 -0.59 4.75 3.22
CA GLN A 64 0.43 4.28 2.30
C GLN A 64 1.80 4.71 2.81
N VAL A 65 2.79 3.82 2.66
CA VAL A 65 4.17 4.09 3.06
C VAL A 65 5.02 4.32 1.82
N ASP A 66 5.73 5.44 1.81
CA ASP A 66 6.86 5.67 0.92
C ASP A 66 8.14 5.40 1.70
N TYR A 67 8.77 4.25 1.43
CA TYR A 67 10.00 3.84 2.11
C TYR A 67 11.22 4.64 1.66
N GLN A 68 11.21 5.21 0.46
CA GLN A 68 12.31 6.03 -0.04
C GLN A 68 12.27 7.42 0.61
N ALA A 69 11.10 8.05 0.60
CA ALA A 69 10.89 9.36 1.24
C ALA A 69 10.84 9.26 2.77
N ARG A 70 10.63 8.06 3.33
CA ARG A 70 10.38 7.82 4.77
C ARG A 70 9.16 8.58 5.27
N VAL A 71 8.12 8.60 4.46
CA VAL A 71 6.86 9.29 4.75
C VAL A 71 5.74 8.27 4.78
N VAL A 72 4.81 8.46 5.72
CA VAL A 72 3.53 7.75 5.72
C VAL A 72 2.44 8.78 5.46
N THR A 73 1.64 8.52 4.43
CA THR A 73 0.50 9.37 4.07
C THR A 73 -0.76 8.70 4.59
N PHE A 74 -1.58 9.46 5.32
CA PHE A 74 -2.86 9.01 5.84
C PHE A 74 -4.01 9.77 5.18
N GLU A 75 -5.11 9.07 4.91
CA GLU A 75 -6.38 9.66 4.51
C GLU A 75 -7.45 9.17 5.48
N LEU A 76 -8.16 10.12 6.11
CA LEU A 76 -9.32 9.83 6.96
C LEU A 76 -10.60 10.25 6.25
N LYS A 77 -11.56 9.33 6.16
CA LYS A 77 -12.94 9.62 5.74
C LYS A 77 -13.83 9.54 6.97
N LEU A 78 -14.46 10.67 7.31
CA LEU A 78 -15.23 10.84 8.54
C LEU A 78 -16.64 11.33 8.24
N GLN A 79 -17.64 10.70 8.84
CA GLN A 79 -19.01 11.22 8.90
C GLN A 79 -19.24 11.86 10.28
N LEU A 80 -18.95 13.16 10.40
CA LEU A 80 -19.09 13.90 11.65
C LEU A 80 -20.42 14.64 11.73
N HIS A 81 -21.01 14.70 12.93
CA HIS A 81 -22.17 15.55 13.19
C HIS A 81 -21.72 17.00 13.45
N PRO A 82 -22.60 17.99 13.26
CA PRO A 82 -22.34 19.35 13.71
C PRO A 82 -21.94 19.36 15.19
N THR A 83 -20.95 20.17 15.56
CA THR A 83 -20.37 20.25 16.92
C THR A 83 -19.58 19.02 17.40
N SER A 84 -19.38 18.00 16.55
CA SER A 84 -18.49 16.88 16.86
C SER A 84 -17.03 17.24 16.63
N TRP A 85 -16.16 16.57 17.38
CA TRP A 85 -14.72 16.58 17.18
C TRP A 85 -14.24 15.13 17.00
N PHE A 86 -13.09 14.98 16.35
CA PHE A 86 -12.43 13.70 16.11
C PHE A 86 -10.93 13.90 16.26
N ALA A 87 -10.24 12.98 16.93
CA ALA A 87 -8.79 13.00 17.06
C ALA A 87 -8.18 11.75 16.45
N PHE A 88 -7.08 11.91 15.72
CA PHE A 88 -6.29 10.83 15.13
C PHE A 88 -4.82 11.04 15.47
N GLY A 89 -4.11 9.98 15.83
CA GLY A 89 -2.73 10.11 16.25
C GLY A 89 -2.08 8.82 16.67
N PHE A 90 -0.86 8.95 17.18
CA PHE A 90 -0.02 7.83 17.61
C PHE A 90 0.30 7.94 19.08
N SER A 91 0.37 6.79 19.74
CA SER A 91 0.83 6.65 21.11
C SER A 91 1.52 5.31 21.27
N ASP A 92 2.32 5.16 22.33
CA ASP A 92 3.01 3.90 22.63
C ASP A 92 2.04 2.72 22.80
N ARG A 93 0.88 2.95 23.45
CA ARG A 93 -0.05 1.87 23.85
C ARG A 93 -1.53 2.15 23.60
N GLY A 94 -1.85 3.05 22.66
CA GLY A 94 -3.24 3.40 22.35
C GLY A 94 -3.92 4.29 23.39
N ASN A 95 -3.17 4.83 24.36
CA ASN A 95 -3.71 5.79 25.32
C ASN A 95 -3.51 7.23 24.81
N LEU A 96 -4.35 8.16 25.27
CA LEU A 96 -4.26 9.56 24.86
C LEU A 96 -3.12 10.31 25.57
N SER A 97 -2.61 9.79 26.69
CA SER A 97 -1.60 10.47 27.49
C SER A 97 -0.22 10.39 26.83
N GLY A 98 0.31 11.54 26.42
CA GLY A 98 1.57 11.60 25.68
C GLY A 98 1.45 11.09 24.25
N ALA A 99 0.23 11.10 23.69
CA ALA A 99 -0.01 10.84 22.29
C ALA A 99 0.29 12.09 21.44
N ASP A 100 0.85 11.87 20.26
CA ASP A 100 0.90 12.88 19.21
C ASP A 100 -0.40 12.78 18.42
N VAL A 101 -1.23 13.83 18.48
CA VAL A 101 -2.57 13.82 17.87
C VAL A 101 -2.78 15.04 16.99
N CYS A 102 -3.50 14.81 15.90
CA CYS A 102 -4.20 15.85 15.17
C CYS A 102 -5.68 15.83 15.55
N VAL A 103 -6.29 17.01 15.65
CA VAL A 103 -7.70 17.18 16.06
C VAL A 103 -8.46 17.87 14.94
N LEU A 104 -9.60 17.29 14.58
CA LEU A 104 -10.56 17.84 13.63
C LEU A 104 -11.84 18.18 14.35
N TRP A 105 -12.46 19.31 14.04
CA TRP A 105 -13.78 19.63 14.58
C TRP A 105 -14.63 20.45 13.62
N VAL A 106 -15.95 20.37 13.83
CA VAL A 106 -16.93 21.21 13.14
C VAL A 106 -17.46 22.22 14.14
N ASP A 107 -17.24 23.50 13.88
CA ASP A 107 -17.76 24.55 14.76
C ASP A 107 -19.29 24.71 14.64
N ARG A 108 -19.86 25.60 15.46
CA ARG A 108 -21.31 25.85 15.47
C ARG A 108 -21.84 26.48 14.17
N ARG A 109 -20.96 27.01 13.32
CA ARG A 109 -21.29 27.57 12.02
C ARG A 109 -21.15 26.53 10.90
N GLY A 110 -20.78 25.30 11.23
CA GLY A 110 -20.56 24.23 10.27
C GLY A 110 -19.19 24.29 9.59
N GLN A 111 -18.25 25.11 10.07
CA GLN A 111 -16.91 25.19 9.48
C GLN A 111 -16.00 24.11 10.06
N HIS A 112 -15.22 23.49 9.18
CA HIS A 112 -14.23 22.47 9.53
C HIS A 112 -12.91 23.12 9.92
N HIS A 113 -12.31 22.62 11.01
CA HIS A 113 -11.01 23.04 11.52
C HIS A 113 -10.12 21.82 11.75
N PHE A 114 -8.80 22.03 11.69
CA PHE A 114 -7.77 20.99 11.82
C PHE A 114 -6.55 21.58 12.54
N GLU A 115 -6.06 20.88 13.57
CA GLU A 115 -4.81 21.17 14.29
C GLU A 115 -3.95 19.92 14.42
#